data_AF-A0A2H5YSK2-F1
#
_entry.id   AF-A0A2H5YSK2-F1
#
_cell.length_a   1.000
_cell.length_b   1.000
_cell.length_c   1.000
_cell.angle_alpha   90.00
_cell.angle_beta   90.00
_cell.angle_gamma   90.00
#
_symmetry.space_group_name_H-M   'P 1'
#
loop_
_entity.id
_entity.type
_entity.pdbx_description
1 polymer ?
#
loop_
_entity_poly.entity_id
_entity_poly.type
_entity_poly.pdbx_seq_one_letter_code
_entity_poly.pdbx_strand_id
1 'polypeptide(L)' 'MADLLTVLTAFAAFLAGPPFLAACAEHADRCDRAGDVLGALAWTLASVLGAYGVGLALLVLLIMAARS' A
#
# COMPACT_ATOMS: atom_id res chain seq x y z
N MET A 1 16.05 -7.92 -18.45
CA MET A 1 16.08 -8.53 -17.08
C MET A 1 15.49 -7.59 -16.04
N ALA A 2 15.87 -6.30 -16.01
CA ALA A 2 15.29 -5.31 -15.09
C ALA A 2 13.75 -5.19 -15.20
N ASP A 3 13.19 -5.20 -16.42
CA ASP A 3 11.73 -5.11 -16.64
C ASP A 3 10.93 -6.21 -15.94
N LEU A 4 11.42 -7.45 -15.95
CA LEU A 4 10.72 -8.57 -15.32
C LEU A 4 10.70 -8.42 -13.79
N LEU A 5 11.81 -7.98 -13.20
CA LEU A 5 11.91 -7.72 -11.77
C LEU A 5 11.01 -6.56 -11.35
N THR A 6 10.93 -5.51 -12.15
CA THR A 6 10.04 -4.36 -11.92
C THR A 6 8.57 -4.77 -11.99
N VAL A 7 8.18 -5.60 -12.96
CA VAL A 7 6.80 -6.13 -13.06
C VAL A 7 6.47 -7.02 -11.86
N LEU A 8 7.36 -7.93 -11.46
CA LEU A 8 7.14 -8.81 -10.31
C LEU A 8 7.04 -8.03 -8.99
N THR A 9 7.89 -7.02 -8.79
CA THR A 9 7.82 -6.17 -7.58
C THR A 9 6.56 -5.32 -7.56
N ALA A 10 6.17 -4.71 -8.69
CA ALA A 10 4.91 -3.97 -8.78
C ALA A 10 3.71 -4.88 -8.54
N PHE A 11 3.72 -6.10 -9.08
CA PHE A 11 2.64 -7.07 -8.89
C PHE A 11 2.54 -7.53 -7.42
N ALA A 12 3.67 -7.85 -6.79
CA ALA A 12 3.72 -8.21 -5.39
C ALA A 12 3.26 -7.06 -4.47
N ALA A 13 3.71 -5.83 -4.75
CA ALA A 13 3.28 -4.65 -4.01
C ALA A 13 1.78 -4.37 -4.16
N PHE A 14 1.23 -4.56 -5.37
CA PHE A 14 -0.20 -4.41 -5.63
C PHE A 14 -1.03 -5.45 -4.86
N LEU A 15 -0.60 -6.72 -4.85
CA LEU A 15 -1.27 -7.79 -4.10
C LEU A 15 -1.17 -7.63 -2.58
N ALA A 16 -0.03 -7.15 -2.08
CA ALA A 16 0.17 -6.88 -0.65
C ALA A 16 -0.54 -5.60 -0.18
N GLY A 17 -0.98 -4.76 -1.11
CA GLY A 17 -1.67 -3.50 -0.83
C GLY A 17 -2.94 -3.63 0.01
N PRO A 18 -3.98 -4.34 -0.46
CA PRO A 18 -5.23 -4.51 0.26
C PRO A 18 -5.08 -5.03 1.70
N PRO A 19 -4.32 -6.12 1.97
CA PRO A 19 -4.14 -6.59 3.35
C PRO A 19 -3.35 -5.60 4.21
N PHE A 20 -2.37 -4.88 3.66
CA PHE A 20 -1.66 -3.81 4.37
C PHE A 20 -2.61 -2.68 4.78
N LEU A 21 -3.44 -2.19 3.87
CA LEU A 21 -4.40 -1.12 4.14
C LEU A 21 -5.44 -1.52 5.19
N ALA A 22 -5.96 -2.75 5.10
CA ALA A 22 -6.88 -3.30 6.10
C ALA A 22 -6.22 -3.37 7.49
N ALA A 23 -4.98 -3.84 7.56
CA ALA A 23 -4.23 -3.88 8.81
C ALA A 23 -3.99 -2.47 9.38
N CYS A 24 -3.64 -1.48 8.57
CA CYS A 24 -3.47 -0.10 9.05
C CYS A 24 -4.78 0.47 9.62
N ALA A 25 -5.91 0.21 8.98
CA ALA A 25 -7.21 0.65 9.48
C ALA A 25 -7.53 0.01 10.85
N GLU A 26 -7.27 -1.29 10.99
CA GLU A 26 -7.47 -2.00 12.26
C GLU A 26 -6.57 -1.47 13.38
N HIS A 27 -5.31 -1.17 13.08
CA HIS A 27 -4.38 -0.61 14.06
C HIS A 27 -4.73 0.84 14.44
N ALA A 28 -5.17 1.65 13.49
CA ALA A 28 -5.66 3.00 13.78
C ALA A 28 -6.86 2.98 14.73
N ASP A 29 -7.82 2.08 14.49
CA ASP A 29 -9.00 1.88 15.32
C ASP A 29 -8.64 1.34 16.73
N ARG A 30 -7.65 0.45 16.83
CA ARG A 30 -7.12 0.02 18.14
C ARG A 30 -6.46 1.17 18.92
N CYS A 31 -5.67 2.01 18.26
CA CYS A 31 -5.05 3.18 18.89
C CYS A 31 -6.10 4.20 19.35
N ASP A 32 -7.12 4.46 18.54
CA ASP A 32 -8.22 5.37 18.87
C ASP A 32 -8.98 4.90 20.12
N ARG A 33 -9.33 3.61 20.18
CA ARG A 33 -9.95 3.00 21.37
C ARG A 33 -9.07 3.05 22.62
N ALA A 34 -7.76 3.02 22.46
CA ALA A 34 -6.80 3.13 23.56
C ALA A 34 -6.59 4.59 24.02
N GLY A 35 -7.18 5.57 23.34
CA GLY A 35 -6.94 6.99 23.57
C GLY A 35 -5.59 7.49 23.06
N ASP A 36 -4.88 6.68 22.26
CA ASP A 36 -3.61 7.04 21.64
C ASP A 36 -3.83 7.73 20.29
N VAL A 37 -4.08 9.03 20.36
CA VAL A 37 -4.34 9.89 19.19
C VAL A 37 -3.13 9.93 18.24
N LEU A 38 -1.90 9.93 18.78
CA LEU A 38 -0.69 10.01 17.96
C LEU A 38 -0.49 8.70 17.18
N GLY A 39 -0.73 7.55 17.82
CA GLY A 39 -0.71 6.24 17.17
C GLY A 39 -1.77 6.10 16.08
N ALA A 40 -3.00 6.57 16.33
CA ALA A 40 -4.07 6.54 15.34
C ALA A 40 -3.72 7.40 14.10
N LEU A 41 -3.12 8.57 14.29
CA LEU A 41 -2.62 9.42 13.21
C LEU A 41 -1.45 8.77 12.45
N ALA A 42 -0.55 8.08 13.13
CA ALA A 42 0.56 7.38 12.48
C ALA A 42 0.07 6.26 11.56
N TRP A 43 -0.89 5.45 12.01
CA TRP A 43 -1.45 4.35 11.21
C TRP A 43 -2.32 4.83 10.04
N THR A 44 -3.04 5.94 10.21
CA THR A 44 -3.76 6.58 9.10
C THR A 44 -2.81 7.21 8.08
N LEU A 45 -1.70 7.81 8.51
CA LEU A 45 -0.67 8.28 7.58
C LEU A 45 -0.03 7.10 6.82
N ALA A 46 0.25 6.00 7.51
CA ALA A 46 0.78 4.78 6.91
C ALA A 46 -0.18 4.19 5.87
N SER A 47 -1.50 4.20 6.14
CA SER A 47 -2.50 3.72 5.17
C SER A 47 -2.55 4.61 3.93
N VAL A 48 -2.50 5.93 4.09
CA VAL A 48 -2.46 6.87 2.97
C VAL A 48 -1.22 6.65 2.12
N LEU A 49 -0.04 6.55 2.73
CA LEU A 49 1.21 6.29 2.01
C LEU A 49 1.18 4.94 1.30
N GLY A 50 0.63 3.91 1.95
CA GLY A 50 0.40 2.59 1.36
C GLY A 50 -0.49 2.67 0.13
N ALA A 51 -1.59 3.41 0.19
CA ALA A 51 -2.54 3.56 -0.92
C ALA A 51 -1.86 4.21 -2.14
N TYR A 52 -1.03 5.24 -1.92
CA TYR A 52 -0.21 5.81 -2.99
C TYR A 52 0.77 4.79 -3.57
N GLY A 53 1.42 3.99 -2.73
CA GLY A 53 2.31 2.91 -3.17
C GLY A 53 1.60 1.88 -4.05
N VAL A 54 0.39 1.47 -3.67
CA VAL A 54 -0.45 0.54 -4.44
C VAL A 54 -0.88 1.15 -5.77
N GLY A 55 -1.28 2.42 -5.77
CA GLY A 55 -1.62 3.15 -6.99
C GLY A 55 -0.42 3.25 -7.95
N LEU A 56 0.77 3.52 -7.43
CA LEU A 56 2.00 3.55 -8.22
C LEU A 56 2.36 2.17 -8.79
N ALA A 57 2.22 1.12 -8.00
CA ALA A 57 2.42 -0.25 -8.45
C ALA A 57 1.46 -0.62 -9.59
N LEU A 58 0.18 -0.27 -9.46
CA LEU A 58 -0.81 -0.44 -10.54
C LEU A 58 -0.42 0.33 -11.79
N LEU A 59 0.00 1.60 -11.64
CA LEU A 59 0.40 2.44 -12.76
C LEU A 59 1.58 1.81 -13.53
N VAL A 60 2.59 1.29 -12.81
CA VAL A 60 3.72 0.57 -13.42
C VAL A 60 3.23 -0.63 -14.21
N LEU A 61 2.34 -1.45 -13.63
CA LEU A 61 1.78 -2.62 -14.34
C LEU A 61 1.03 -2.22 -15.61
N LEU A 62 0.23 -1.16 -15.56
CA LEU A 62 -0.51 -0.65 -16.71
C LEU A 62 0.42 -0.10 -17.80
N ILE A 63 1.46 0.64 -17.43
CA ILE A 63 2.47 1.14 -18.38
C ILE A 63 3.17 -0.04 -19.05
N MET A 64 3.54 -1.06 -18.29
CA MET A 64 4.21 -2.25 -18.83
C MET A 64 3.29 -3.03 -19.77
N ALA A 65 2.02 -3.21 -19.40
CA ALA A 65 1.02 -3.86 -20.26
C ALA A 65 0.73 -3.06 -21.54
N ALA A 66 0.76 -1.73 -21.49
CA ALA A 66 0.57 -0.90 -22.68
C ALA A 66 1.77 -0.93 -23.65
N ARG A 67 2.94 -1.40 -23.19
CA ARG A 67 4.17 -1.51 -23.99
C ARG A 67 4.40 -2.92 -24.54
N SER A 68 3.64 -3.93 -24.08
CA SER A 68 3.68 -5.32 -24.56
C SER A 68 2.68 -5.56 -25.68
#